data_AF-A0A8S4RYU2-F1
#
_entry.id   AF-A0A8S4RYU2-F1
#
_cell.length_a   1.000
_cell.length_b   1.000
_cell.length_c   1.000
_cell.angle_alpha   90.00
_cell.angle_beta   90.00
_cell.angle_gamma   90.00
#
_symmetry.space_group_name_H-M   'P 1'
#
loop_
_entity.id
_entity.type
_entity.pdbx_description
1 polymer ?
#
loop_
_entity_poly.entity_id
_entity_poly.type
_entity_poly.pdbx_seq_one_letter_code
_entity_poly.pdbx_strand_id
1 'polypeptide(L)'
;MPLALPSANLGTMLDHTTLSVVIGLRLGASIIQPHRCHCGDSVDTYGHHGLSCSRSAGRFSRHSTINDIIRRSLATAHVSAVLEPIGLARSDSKRPDGMTLIPWRLGRSLLWDATCDDTLAASHIQATSSMVGAAASSAEQAKRRKYENLDSSFIFVPFGVDIGTVGSGGKSPFQRIIEKGYRVYR
;
A
#
# COMPACT_ATOMS: atom_id res chain seq x y z
N MET A 1 -5.63 -4.14 20.25
CA MET A 1 -5.93 -4.87 19.00
C MET A 1 -5.29 -6.25 19.10
N PRO A 2 -6.00 -7.35 18.82
CA PRO A 2 -5.38 -8.66 18.81
C PRO A 2 -4.43 -8.73 17.60
N LEU A 3 -3.17 -9.06 17.85
CA LEU A 3 -2.23 -9.46 16.81
C LEU A 3 -2.83 -10.70 16.13
N ALA A 4 -3.09 -10.62 14.83
CA ALA A 4 -3.53 -11.78 14.07
C ALA A 4 -2.42 -12.83 14.08
N LEU A 5 -2.72 -14.04 14.51
CA LEU A 5 -1.76 -15.15 14.48
C LEU A 5 -1.47 -15.54 13.02
N PRO A 6 -0.20 -15.78 12.64
CA PRO A 6 0.13 -16.30 11.32
C PRO A 6 -0.61 -17.63 11.07
N SER A 7 -1.23 -17.77 9.90
CA SER A 7 -2.01 -18.96 9.54
C SER A 7 -1.72 -19.37 8.10
N ALA A 8 -1.30 -20.63 7.93
CA ALA A 8 -1.09 -21.21 6.60
C ALA A 8 -2.37 -21.21 5.77
N ASN A 9 -3.52 -21.51 6.41
CA ASN A 9 -4.83 -21.54 5.76
C ASN A 9 -5.28 -20.17 5.24
N LEU A 10 -4.81 -19.08 5.85
CA LEU A 10 -5.10 -17.72 5.42
C LEU A 10 -4.00 -17.12 4.52
N GLY A 11 -2.95 -17.90 4.23
CA GLY A 11 -1.78 -17.43 3.47
C GLY A 11 -0.97 -16.35 4.20
N THR A 12 -1.07 -16.26 5.53
CA THR A 12 -0.38 -15.24 6.35
C THR A 12 0.83 -15.81 7.10
N MET A 13 1.16 -17.09 6.88
CA MET A 13 2.34 -17.72 7.47
C MET A 13 3.61 -17.27 6.75
N LEU A 14 4.54 -16.70 7.50
CA LEU A 14 5.87 -16.34 6.99
C LEU A 14 6.81 -17.54 7.07
N ASP A 15 7.64 -17.73 6.05
CA ASP A 15 8.74 -18.68 6.14
C ASP A 15 9.81 -18.18 7.11
N HIS A 16 10.69 -19.08 7.54
CA HIS A 16 11.75 -18.77 8.52
C HIS A 16 12.64 -17.61 8.07
N THR A 17 13.00 -17.54 6.78
CA THR A 17 13.90 -16.51 6.26
C THR A 17 13.21 -15.15 6.29
N THR A 18 11.97 -15.09 5.81
CA THR A 18 11.18 -13.84 5.86
C THR A 18 10.96 -13.38 7.30
N LEU A 19 10.66 -14.31 8.22
CA LEU A 19 10.51 -13.98 9.63
C LEU A 19 11.82 -13.42 10.22
N SER A 20 12.96 -14.06 9.97
CA SER A 20 14.27 -13.58 10.43
C SER A 20 14.61 -12.19 9.89
N VAL A 21 14.36 -11.95 8.59
CA VAL A 21 14.57 -10.63 7.96
C VAL A 21 13.66 -9.57 8.59
N VAL A 22 12.38 -9.86 8.78
CA VAL A 22 11.43 -8.92 9.40
C VAL A 22 11.82 -8.60 10.85
N ILE A 23 12.22 -9.60 11.63
CA ILE A 23 12.71 -9.40 13.00
C ILE A 23 13.99 -8.56 13.00
N GLY A 24 14.94 -8.86 12.12
CA GLY A 24 16.18 -8.11 12.06
C GLY A 24 15.98 -6.66 11.63
N LEU A 25 15.14 -6.40 10.62
CA LEU A 25 14.69 -5.04 10.26
C LEU A 25 14.02 -4.33 11.44
N ARG A 26 13.27 -5.07 12.26
CA ARG A 26 12.54 -4.52 13.41
C ARG A 26 13.46 -4.18 14.59
N LEU A 27 14.49 -4.98 14.80
CA LEU A 27 15.46 -4.80 15.88
C LEU A 27 16.64 -3.92 15.47
N GLY A 28 16.75 -3.51 14.20
CA GLY A 28 17.92 -2.83 13.68
C GLY A 28 19.17 -3.73 13.68
N ALA A 29 18.98 -5.04 13.55
CA ALA A 29 20.06 -6.00 13.51
C ALA A 29 20.75 -6.00 12.13
N SER A 30 22.03 -6.33 12.10
CA SER A 30 22.74 -6.62 10.87
C SER A 30 22.18 -7.91 10.26
N ILE A 31 21.49 -7.79 9.13
CA ILE A 31 20.84 -8.92 8.44
C ILE A 31 21.49 -9.25 7.10
N ILE A 32 22.26 -8.31 6.53
CA ILE A 32 22.83 -8.44 5.20
C ILE A 32 24.29 -7.97 5.24
N GLN A 33 25.15 -8.56 4.41
CA GLN A 33 26.50 -8.07 4.20
C GLN A 33 26.47 -6.83 3.28
N PRO A 34 27.21 -5.75 3.60
CA PRO A 34 27.25 -4.57 2.74
C PRO A 34 27.67 -4.92 1.33
N HIS A 35 26.91 -4.46 0.34
CA HIS A 35 27.15 -4.76 -1.07
C HIS A 35 26.59 -3.66 -1.97
N ARG A 36 26.91 -3.72 -3.27
CA ARG A 36 26.29 -2.85 -4.27
C ARG A 36 25.03 -3.50 -4.81
N CYS A 37 23.90 -2.80 -4.73
CA CYS A 37 22.66 -3.25 -5.32
C CYS A 37 22.72 -3.13 -6.85
N HIS A 38 21.89 -3.90 -7.55
CA HIS A 38 21.73 -3.79 -9.00
C HIS A 38 21.18 -2.42 -9.46
N CYS A 39 20.61 -1.60 -8.57
CA CYS A 39 20.26 -0.21 -8.90
C CYS A 39 21.48 0.73 -8.93
N GLY A 40 22.64 0.30 -8.41
CA GLY A 40 23.88 1.08 -8.33
C GLY A 40 24.20 1.61 -6.93
N ASP A 41 23.21 1.66 -6.04
CA ASP A 41 23.36 2.18 -4.68
C ASP A 41 24.06 1.19 -3.75
N SER A 42 24.70 1.73 -2.72
CA SER A 42 25.29 0.94 -1.63
C SER A 42 24.21 0.49 -0.65
N VAL A 43 24.22 -0.79 -0.31
CA VAL A 43 23.36 -1.40 0.70
C VAL A 43 24.15 -1.52 2.00
N ASP A 44 23.56 -1.03 3.09
CA ASP A 44 24.12 -1.16 4.43
C ASP A 44 23.83 -2.53 5.06
N THR A 45 24.33 -2.74 6.28
CA THR A 45 24.12 -3.98 7.03
C THR A 45 22.67 -4.23 7.43
N TYR A 46 21.88 -3.16 7.52
CA TYR A 46 20.51 -3.19 8.06
C TYR A 46 19.49 -3.58 6.99
N GLY A 47 19.84 -3.47 5.70
CA GLY A 47 19.05 -4.03 4.61
C GLY A 47 17.78 -3.24 4.25
N HIS A 48 17.61 -2.02 4.76
CA HIS A 48 16.45 -1.18 4.47
C HIS A 48 16.32 -0.81 2.99
N HIS A 49 17.45 -0.74 2.28
CA HIS A 49 17.47 -0.45 0.84
C HIS A 49 16.51 -1.35 0.03
N GLY A 50 16.36 -2.63 0.40
CA GLY A 50 15.47 -3.56 -0.31
C GLY A 50 13.99 -3.15 -0.26
N LEU A 51 13.58 -2.30 0.69
CA LEU A 51 12.21 -1.83 0.85
C LEU A 51 11.91 -0.64 -0.08
N SER A 52 12.86 0.26 -0.26
CA SER A 52 12.75 1.47 -1.09
C SER A 52 13.27 1.32 -2.51
N CYS A 53 14.13 0.34 -2.79
CA CYS A 53 14.76 0.17 -4.09
C CYS A 53 13.74 -0.05 -5.22
N SER A 54 13.84 0.75 -6.27
CA SER A 54 13.00 0.65 -7.47
C SER A 54 13.20 -0.66 -8.23
N ARG A 55 14.38 -1.29 -8.09
CA ARG A 55 14.73 -2.59 -8.67
C ARG A 55 14.52 -3.77 -7.72
N SER A 56 13.91 -3.55 -6.55
CA SER A 56 13.59 -4.62 -5.62
C SER A 56 12.56 -5.58 -6.19
N ALA A 57 12.85 -6.87 -6.20
CA ALA A 57 11.92 -7.91 -6.67
C ALA A 57 10.61 -7.91 -5.88
N GLY A 58 10.64 -7.54 -4.60
CA GLY A 58 9.48 -7.55 -3.71
C GLY A 58 8.46 -6.43 -3.97
N ARG A 59 8.83 -5.38 -4.71
CA ARG A 59 7.96 -4.21 -4.99
C ARG A 59 6.61 -4.63 -5.57
N PHE A 60 6.63 -5.42 -6.64
CA PHE A 60 5.42 -5.81 -7.36
C PHE A 60 4.54 -6.74 -6.52
N SER A 61 5.16 -7.67 -5.78
CA SER A 61 4.43 -8.58 -4.88
C SER A 61 3.74 -7.84 -3.73
N ARG A 62 4.37 -6.82 -3.14
CA ARG A 62 3.72 -5.98 -2.11
C ARG A 62 2.53 -5.22 -2.69
N HIS A 63 2.71 -4.60 -3.85
CA HIS A 63 1.65 -3.86 -4.55
C HIS A 63 0.46 -4.76 -4.91
N SER A 64 0.73 -5.95 -5.46
CA SER A 64 -0.33 -6.91 -5.82
C SER A 64 -1.06 -7.39 -4.57
N THR A 65 -0.32 -7.72 -3.50
CA THR A 65 -0.91 -8.17 -2.23
C THR A 65 -1.84 -7.13 -1.63
N ILE A 66 -1.46 -5.84 -1.64
CA ILE A 66 -2.32 -4.76 -1.15
C ILE A 66 -3.59 -4.66 -2.00
N ASN A 67 -3.46 -4.72 -3.33
CA ASN A 67 -4.61 -4.67 -4.24
C ASN A 67 -5.54 -5.87 -4.06
N ASP A 68 -5.00 -7.07 -3.87
CA ASP A 68 -5.79 -8.28 -3.58
C ASP A 68 -6.51 -8.19 -2.23
N ILE A 69 -5.86 -7.58 -1.23
CA ILE A 69 -6.50 -7.29 0.06
C ILE A 69 -7.68 -6.33 -0.12
N ILE A 70 -7.49 -5.22 -0.83
CA ILE A 70 -8.56 -4.23 -1.08
C ILE A 70 -9.72 -4.90 -1.82
N ARG A 71 -9.43 -5.65 -2.88
CA ARG A 71 -10.44 -6.38 -3.67
C ARG A 71 -11.21 -7.39 -2.83
N ARG A 72 -10.53 -8.22 -2.03
CA ARG A 72 -11.19 -9.18 -1.13
C ARG A 72 -12.05 -8.47 -0.08
N SER A 73 -11.59 -7.34 0.44
CA SER A 73 -12.36 -6.53 1.41
C SER A 73 -13.67 -6.03 0.81
N LEU A 74 -13.62 -5.54 -0.43
CA LEU A 74 -14.81 -5.11 -1.17
C LEU A 74 -15.74 -6.28 -1.45
N ALA A 75 -15.20 -7.45 -1.82
CA ALA A 75 -15.98 -8.66 -2.03
C ALA A 75 -16.72 -9.12 -0.76
N THR A 76 -16.09 -9.04 0.41
CA THR A 76 -16.74 -9.31 1.71
C THR A 76 -17.88 -8.33 2.00
N ALA A 77 -17.82 -7.10 1.48
CA ALA A 77 -18.90 -6.12 1.55
C ALA A 77 -19.90 -6.25 0.38
N HIS A 78 -19.87 -7.34 -0.39
CA HIS A 78 -20.69 -7.56 -1.59
C HIS A 78 -20.53 -6.50 -2.69
N VAL A 79 -19.41 -5.79 -2.71
CA VAL A 79 -19.07 -4.81 -3.74
C VAL A 79 -18.16 -5.48 -4.77
N SER A 80 -18.68 -5.66 -5.98
CA SER A 80 -17.90 -6.20 -7.09
C SER A 80 -16.87 -5.18 -7.58
N ALA A 81 -15.64 -5.63 -7.82
CA ALA A 81 -14.53 -4.76 -8.21
C ALA A 81 -13.59 -5.45 -9.20
N VAL A 82 -13.01 -4.66 -10.10
CA VAL A 82 -12.06 -5.08 -11.14
C VAL A 82 -10.70 -4.44 -10.88
N LEU A 83 -9.63 -5.19 -11.14
CA LEU A 83 -8.26 -4.66 -11.12
C LEU A 83 -7.86 -4.17 -12.50
N GLU A 84 -7.02 -3.14 -12.53
CA GLU A 84 -6.47 -2.50 -13.72
C GLU A 84 -7.51 -2.18 -14.81
N PRO A 85 -8.54 -1.38 -14.48
CA PRO A 85 -9.58 -0.98 -15.41
C PRO A 85 -8.99 -0.25 -16.64
N ILE A 86 -9.52 -0.58 -17.81
CA ILE A 86 -9.13 0.01 -19.10
C ILE A 86 -10.18 1.05 -19.51
N GLY A 87 -9.75 2.12 -20.17
CA GLY A 87 -10.66 3.05 -20.85
C GLY A 87 -11.37 4.06 -19.94
N LEU A 88 -10.82 4.36 -18.76
CA LEU A 88 -11.44 5.30 -17.81
C LEU A 88 -11.42 6.76 -18.27
N ALA A 89 -10.47 7.16 -19.11
CA ALA A 89 -10.39 8.47 -19.73
C ALA A 89 -9.84 8.33 -21.14
N ARG A 90 -10.41 9.07 -22.10
CA ARG A 90 -10.02 8.99 -23.53
C ARG A 90 -8.71 9.74 -23.83
N SER A 91 -8.29 10.65 -22.95
CA SER A 91 -7.17 11.57 -23.16
C SER A 91 -6.03 11.44 -22.16
N ASP A 92 -6.25 10.73 -21.04
CA ASP A 92 -5.29 10.62 -19.95
C ASP A 92 -4.84 9.16 -19.85
N SER A 93 -3.53 8.90 -19.96
CA SER A 93 -2.93 7.56 -19.81
C SER A 93 -2.96 7.04 -18.36
N LYS A 94 -3.93 7.52 -17.58
CA LYS A 94 -4.14 7.21 -16.17
C LYS A 94 -4.78 5.83 -16.03
N ARG A 95 -4.04 4.92 -15.43
CA ARG A 95 -4.49 3.58 -15.07
C ARG A 95 -4.45 3.46 -13.54
N PRO A 96 -5.58 3.59 -12.84
CA PRO A 96 -5.67 3.23 -11.42
C PRO A 96 -5.57 1.72 -11.27
N ASP A 97 -5.28 1.26 -10.06
CA ASP A 97 -5.13 -0.17 -9.78
C ASP A 97 -6.45 -0.92 -9.77
N GLY A 98 -7.56 -0.23 -9.50
CA GLY A 98 -8.86 -0.87 -9.55
C GLY A 98 -10.06 0.07 -9.51
N MET A 99 -11.22 -0.52 -9.80
CA MET A 99 -12.51 0.14 -9.86
C MET A 99 -13.64 -0.74 -9.32
N THR A 100 -14.64 -0.14 -8.65
CA THR A 100 -15.90 -0.84 -8.35
C THR A 100 -16.82 -0.89 -9.58
N LEU A 101 -17.40 -2.05 -9.84
CA LEU A 101 -18.34 -2.25 -10.96
C LEU A 101 -19.75 -1.72 -10.64
N ILE A 102 -20.07 -1.61 -9.35
CA ILE A 102 -21.30 -0.99 -8.87
C ILE A 102 -21.00 0.41 -8.30
N PRO A 103 -21.99 1.32 -8.31
CA PRO A 103 -21.85 2.63 -7.68
C PRO A 103 -21.45 2.50 -6.21
N TRP A 104 -20.41 3.22 -5.82
CA TRP A 104 -19.93 3.29 -4.45
C TRP A 104 -20.72 4.32 -3.64
N ARG A 105 -20.94 5.52 -4.18
CA ARG A 105 -21.68 6.59 -3.50
C ARG A 105 -22.23 7.61 -4.48
N LEU A 106 -23.48 8.03 -4.31
CA LEU A 106 -24.15 9.03 -5.15
C LEU A 106 -24.11 8.68 -6.65
N GLY A 107 -24.28 7.39 -6.99
CA GLY A 107 -24.22 6.92 -8.39
C GLY A 107 -22.81 6.85 -8.98
N ARG A 108 -21.75 7.16 -8.21
CA ARG A 108 -20.36 7.22 -8.68
C ARG A 108 -19.59 5.96 -8.32
N SER A 109 -18.80 5.43 -9.25
CA SER A 109 -17.91 4.29 -9.00
C SER A 109 -16.66 4.71 -8.23
N LEU A 110 -16.16 3.83 -7.36
CA LEU A 110 -14.90 4.05 -6.65
C LEU A 110 -13.74 3.65 -7.56
N LEU A 111 -12.75 4.54 -7.68
CA LEU A 111 -11.42 4.27 -8.24
C LEU A 111 -10.38 4.30 -7.12
N TRP A 112 -9.40 3.41 -7.19
CA TRP A 112 -8.29 3.43 -6.26
C TRP A 112 -6.94 3.13 -6.90
N ASP A 113 -5.90 3.63 -6.26
CA ASP A 113 -4.51 3.37 -6.61
C ASP A 113 -3.76 3.19 -5.27
N ALA A 114 -3.17 2.02 -5.10
CA ALA A 114 -2.40 1.64 -3.93
C ALA A 114 -0.94 2.07 -4.09
N THR A 115 -0.31 2.46 -3.00
CA THR A 115 1.12 2.74 -2.99
C THR A 115 1.70 2.30 -1.66
N CYS A 116 2.94 1.86 -1.73
CA CYS A 116 3.63 1.29 -0.59
C CYS A 116 5.01 1.94 -0.47
N ASP A 117 5.14 2.86 0.47
CA ASP A 117 6.32 3.70 0.64
C ASP A 117 7.15 3.24 1.83
N ASP A 118 8.47 3.40 1.75
CA ASP A 118 9.39 3.02 2.83
C ASP A 118 9.60 4.22 3.75
N THR A 119 9.27 4.08 5.04
CA THR A 119 9.43 5.18 6.01
C THR A 119 10.88 5.58 6.22
N LEU A 120 11.81 4.66 5.97
CA LEU A 120 13.24 4.82 6.18
C LEU A 120 13.98 5.21 4.89
N ALA A 121 13.25 5.42 3.79
CA ALA A 121 13.85 6.00 2.59
C ALA A 121 14.42 7.39 2.91
N ALA A 122 15.63 7.69 2.41
CA ALA A 122 16.31 8.96 2.70
C ALA A 122 15.45 10.20 2.41
N SER A 123 14.61 10.14 1.36
CA SER A 123 13.66 11.20 0.99
C SER A 123 12.48 11.38 1.95
N HIS A 124 12.22 10.41 2.83
CA HIS A 124 11.09 10.40 3.75
C HIS A 124 11.51 10.59 5.22
N ILE A 125 12.75 10.25 5.59
CA ILE A 125 13.26 10.27 6.97
C ILE A 125 12.91 11.56 7.72
N GLN A 126 13.10 12.74 7.12
CA GLN A 126 12.82 14.01 7.80
C GLN A 126 11.34 14.17 8.20
N ALA A 127 10.43 13.70 7.33
CA ALA A 127 9.00 13.80 7.57
C ALA A 127 8.53 12.67 8.51
N THR A 128 9.02 11.46 8.30
CA THR A 128 8.63 10.25 9.07
C THR A 128 9.21 10.24 10.48
N SER A 129 10.34 10.91 10.72
CA SER A 129 10.87 11.10 12.08
C SER A 129 10.00 12.00 12.94
N SER A 130 9.24 12.90 12.32
CA SER A 130 8.44 13.92 13.02
C SER A 130 6.96 13.53 13.11
N MET A 131 6.45 12.78 12.14
CA MET A 131 5.03 12.43 12.05
C MET A 131 4.85 10.98 11.56
N VAL A 132 4.15 10.20 12.38
CA VAL A 132 3.69 8.86 12.02
C VAL A 132 2.79 8.93 10.80
N GLY A 133 3.02 8.04 9.82
CA GLY A 133 2.23 7.99 8.60
C GLY A 133 2.54 9.08 7.59
N ALA A 134 3.60 9.89 7.79
CA ALA A 134 3.96 10.97 6.88
C ALA A 134 4.25 10.48 5.45
N ALA A 135 4.95 9.34 5.31
CA ALA A 135 5.24 8.73 4.01
C ALA A 135 3.93 8.35 3.28
N ALA A 136 3.08 7.54 3.93
CA ALA A 136 1.79 7.15 3.37
C ALA A 136 0.90 8.36 3.03
N SER A 137 0.84 9.37 3.91
CA SER A 137 0.05 10.59 3.68
C SER A 137 0.58 11.40 2.47
N SER A 138 1.89 11.55 2.35
CA SER A 138 2.51 12.23 1.20
C SER A 138 2.22 11.48 -0.10
N ALA A 139 2.35 10.16 -0.09
CA ALA A 139 2.03 9.29 -1.22
C ALA A 139 0.57 9.44 -1.67
N GLU A 140 -0.35 9.46 -0.71
CA GLU A 140 -1.78 9.66 -0.99
C GLU A 140 -2.08 11.03 -1.58
N GLN A 141 -1.43 12.08 -1.08
CA GLN A 141 -1.58 13.43 -1.64
C GLN A 141 -1.06 13.50 -3.07
N ALA A 142 0.08 12.87 -3.36
CA ALA A 142 0.62 12.78 -4.72
C ALA A 142 -0.36 12.07 -5.66
N LYS A 143 -0.96 10.96 -5.21
CA LYS A 143 -1.99 10.25 -5.99
C LYS A 143 -3.26 11.10 -6.17
N ARG A 144 -3.74 11.82 -5.14
CA ARG A 144 -4.88 12.73 -5.28
C ARG A 144 -4.65 13.79 -6.36
N ARG A 145 -3.47 14.41 -6.37
CA ARG A 145 -3.08 15.37 -7.41
C ARG A 145 -3.04 14.73 -8.79
N LYS A 146 -2.48 13.52 -8.91
CA LYS A 146 -2.46 12.76 -10.17
C LYS A 146 -3.88 12.53 -10.71
N TYR A 147 -4.85 12.28 -9.84
CA TYR A 147 -6.23 11.95 -10.19
C TYR A 147 -7.24 13.08 -9.90
N GLU A 148 -6.79 14.34 -9.82
CA GLU A 148 -7.64 15.48 -9.48
C GLU A 148 -8.68 15.78 -10.58
N ASN A 149 -8.27 15.66 -11.84
CA ASN A 149 -9.11 15.91 -13.03
C ASN A 149 -9.78 14.63 -13.54
N LEU A 150 -10.42 13.86 -12.66
CA LEU A 150 -11.23 12.71 -13.06
C LEU A 150 -12.66 13.14 -13.42
N ASP A 151 -13.31 12.33 -14.25
CA ASP A 151 -14.73 12.51 -14.56
C ASP A 151 -15.58 12.49 -13.27
N SER A 152 -16.64 13.31 -13.25
CA SER A 152 -17.51 13.44 -12.08
C SER A 152 -18.22 12.13 -11.69
N SER A 153 -18.32 11.16 -12.60
CA SER A 153 -18.82 9.81 -12.37
C SER A 153 -17.92 8.95 -11.45
N PHE A 154 -16.69 9.37 -11.16
CA PHE A 154 -15.75 8.60 -10.34
C PHE A 154 -15.42 9.26 -9.01
N ILE A 155 -15.31 8.48 -7.94
CA ILE A 155 -14.74 8.89 -6.65
C ILE A 155 -13.35 8.26 -6.53
N PHE A 156 -12.31 9.07 -6.42
CA PHE A 156 -10.96 8.56 -6.23
C PHE A 156 -10.57 8.46 -4.75
N VAL A 157 -10.04 7.31 -4.36
CA VAL A 157 -9.47 7.07 -3.03
C VAL A 157 -8.07 6.48 -3.17
N PRO A 158 -7.02 7.20 -2.76
CA PRO A 158 -5.68 6.61 -2.69
C PRO A 158 -5.55 5.71 -1.45
N PHE A 159 -4.77 4.64 -1.57
CA PHE A 159 -4.38 3.79 -0.45
C PHE A 159 -2.86 3.84 -0.27
N GLY A 160 -2.40 4.75 0.59
CA GLY A 160 -1.01 4.78 1.02
C GLY A 160 -0.79 3.80 2.16
N VAL A 161 0.20 2.94 2.02
CA VAL A 161 0.73 2.07 3.07
C VAL A 161 2.19 2.45 3.24
N ASP A 162 2.65 2.51 4.48
CA ASP A 162 4.06 2.68 4.78
C ASP A 162 4.65 1.40 5.38
N ILE A 163 5.84 1.03 4.92
CA ILE A 163 6.60 -0.11 5.44
C ILE A 163 7.63 0.46 6.41
N GLY A 164 7.19 0.70 7.63
CA GLY A 164 8.03 1.12 8.74
C GLY A 164 7.92 0.14 9.89
N THR A 165 9.06 -0.23 10.48
CA THR A 165 9.19 -1.12 11.62
C THR A 165 8.73 -0.50 12.95
N VAL A 166 7.63 0.26 12.95
CA VAL A 166 6.93 0.70 14.17
C VAL A 166 5.44 0.72 13.81
N GLY A 167 4.63 -0.22 14.27
CA GLY A 167 4.12 -0.13 15.63
C GLY A 167 3.29 1.13 15.90
N SER A 168 2.69 1.79 14.91
CA SER A 168 1.86 2.97 15.20
C SER A 168 0.66 3.06 14.28
N GLY A 169 -0.48 2.57 14.78
CA GLY A 169 -1.78 3.27 14.79
C GLY A 169 -2.37 3.85 13.50
N GLY A 170 -1.78 3.63 12.32
CA GLY A 170 -2.41 3.96 11.06
C GLY A 170 -3.70 3.15 10.95
N LYS A 171 -4.83 3.82 10.69
CA LYS A 171 -6.07 3.12 10.38
C LYS A 171 -5.76 2.14 9.27
N SER A 172 -5.98 0.85 9.52
CA SER A 172 -5.72 -0.18 8.51
C SER A 172 -6.45 0.21 7.20
N PRO A 173 -5.91 -0.18 6.03
CA PRO A 173 -6.61 0.03 4.76
C PRO A 173 -8.07 -0.44 4.83
N PHE A 174 -8.32 -1.53 5.56
CA PHE A 174 -9.64 -2.05 5.91
C PHE A 174 -10.50 -1.07 6.71
N GLN A 175 -9.98 -0.46 7.78
CA GLN A 175 -10.75 0.50 8.57
C GLN A 175 -11.10 1.74 7.73
N ARG A 176 -10.27 2.11 6.75
CA ARG A 176 -10.58 3.22 5.82
C ARG A 176 -11.60 2.84 4.75
N ILE A 177 -11.61 1.58 4.29
CA ILE A 177 -12.67 1.04 3.40
C ILE A 177 -13.99 0.98 4.17
N ILE A 178 -13.97 0.44 5.39
CA ILE A 178 -15.15 0.30 6.26
C ILE A 178 -15.67 1.69 6.65
N GLU A 179 -14.86 2.61 7.15
CA GLU A 179 -15.33 3.97 7.51
C GLU A 179 -15.93 4.74 6.32
N LYS A 180 -15.43 4.52 5.10
CA LYS A 180 -15.96 5.16 3.89
C LYS A 180 -17.16 4.42 3.30
N GLY A 181 -17.27 3.10 3.48
CA GLY A 181 -18.35 2.25 2.96
C GLY A 181 -19.55 2.12 3.90
N TYR A 182 -19.35 2.15 5.22
CA TYR A 182 -20.44 2.02 6.21
C TYR A 182 -21.42 3.20 6.22
N ARG A 183 -21.06 4.33 5.60
CA ARG A 183 -21.95 5.49 5.41
C ARG A 183 -22.89 5.34 4.20
N VAL A 184 -22.85 4.21 3.48
CA VAL A 184 -23.62 4.00 2.24
C VAL A 184 -24.84 3.10 2.45
N TYR A 185 -24.88 2.29 3.52
CA TYR A 185 -26.02 1.42 3.85
C TYR A 185 -26.93 1.97 4.97
N ARG A 186 -26.87 3.26 5.25
CA ARG A 186 -27.87 3.99 6.06
C ARG A 186 -28.32 5.24 5.35
#